data_AF-A0A4Q4VI74-F1
#
_entry.id   AF-A0A4Q4VI74-F1
#
_cell.length_a   1.000
_cell.length_b   1.000
_cell.length_c   1.000
_cell.angle_alpha   90.00
_cell.angle_beta   90.00
_cell.angle_gamma   90.00
#
_symmetry.space_group_name_H-M   'P 1'
#
loop_
_entity.id
_entity.type
_entity.pdbx_description
1 polymer ?
#
loop_
_entity_poly.entity_id
_entity_poly.type
_entity_poly.pdbx_seq_one_letter_code
_entity_poly.pdbx_strand_id
1 'polypeptide(L)'
;MFAFTKLLAPTIVSTAKALPPNLVRVVWVLSSVAETISTKGVVENLIPHIEKKGAFDKYCTSKLGNYFYATKFTARYEGDGVLSAPLNTGNLDSDFWRTLGAVMTCIIRKTLLFPPINSGRT
;
A
#
# COMPACT_ATOMS: atom_id res chain seq x y z
N MET A 1 -4.48 -5.69 7.14
CA MET A 1 -4.07 -6.31 5.86
C MET A 1 -3.58 -7.75 6.04
N PHE A 2 -2.60 -8.01 6.91
CA PHE A 2 -2.00 -9.34 7.13
C PHE A 2 -2.99 -10.50 7.36
N ALA A 3 -3.93 -10.36 8.31
CA ALA A 3 -4.85 -11.45 8.64
C ALA A 3 -5.78 -11.80 7.48
N PHE A 4 -6.31 -10.78 6.80
CA PHE A 4 -7.19 -10.94 5.65
C PHE A 4 -6.49 -11.69 4.51
N THR A 5 -5.27 -11.30 4.15
CA THR A 5 -4.52 -11.93 3.06
C THR A 5 -4.03 -13.33 3.41
N LYS A 6 -3.68 -13.57 4.68
CA LYS A 6 -3.30 -14.90 5.15
C LYS A 6 -4.46 -15.90 5.05
N LEU A 7 -5.67 -15.49 5.40
CA LEU A 7 -6.87 -16.33 5.31
C LEU A 7 -7.32 -16.57 3.87
N LEU A 8 -7.12 -15.59 2.99
CA LEU A 8 -7.50 -15.70 1.58
C LEU A 8 -6.45 -16.42 0.71
N ALA A 9 -5.21 -16.52 1.18
CA ALA A 9 -4.11 -17.13 0.43
C ALA A 9 -4.40 -18.56 -0.10
N PRO A 10 -4.99 -19.49 0.68
CA PRO A 10 -5.33 -20.83 0.17
C PRO A 10 -6.31 -20.77 -1.01
N THR A 11 -7.32 -19.91 -0.95
CA THR A 11 -8.31 -19.73 -2.02
C THR A 11 -7.68 -19.12 -3.26
N ILE A 12 -6.81 -18.11 -3.09
CA ILE A 12 -6.08 -17.47 -4.20
C ILE A 12 -5.22 -18.50 -4.94
N VAL A 13 -4.46 -19.30 -4.19
CA VAL A 13 -3.59 -20.35 -4.76
C VAL A 13 -4.41 -21.44 -5.46
N SER A 14 -5.49 -21.91 -4.84
CA SER A 14 -6.39 -22.90 -5.46
C SER A 14 -6.98 -22.38 -6.78
N THR A 15 -7.35 -21.10 -6.82
CA THR A 15 -7.90 -20.46 -8.03
C THR A 15 -6.83 -20.30 -9.10
N ALA A 16 -5.61 -19.93 -8.72
CA ALA A 16 -4.49 -19.78 -9.65
C ALA A 16 -4.09 -21.11 -10.31
N LYS A 17 -4.17 -22.22 -9.57
CA LYS A 17 -3.89 -23.57 -10.11
C LYS A 17 -4.98 -24.08 -11.06
N ALA A 18 -6.22 -23.63 -10.89
CA ALA A 18 -7.35 -24.04 -11.74
C ALA A 18 -7.43 -23.25 -13.06
N LEU A 19 -6.71 -22.14 -13.16
CA LEU A 19 -6.75 -21.23 -14.30
C LEU A 19 -5.42 -21.23 -15.07
N PRO A 20 -5.41 -20.77 -16.33
CA PRO A 20 -4.19 -20.45 -17.04
C PRO A 20 -3.28 -19.49 -16.25
N PRO A 21 -1.94 -19.58 -16.42
CA PRO A 21 -0.99 -18.71 -15.74
C PRO A 21 -1.30 -17.21 -15.93
N ASN A 22 -0.99 -16.39 -14.93
CA ASN A 22 -1.06 -14.91 -14.95
C ASN A 22 -2.46 -14.27 -14.92
N LEU A 23 -3.52 -15.05 -14.68
CA LEU A 23 -4.89 -14.53 -14.53
C LEU A 23 -5.22 -14.08 -13.10
N VAL A 24 -4.64 -14.72 -12.09
CA VAL A 24 -4.89 -14.37 -10.68
C VAL A 24 -3.85 -13.37 -10.21
N ARG A 25 -4.33 -12.22 -9.73
CA ARG A 25 -3.48 -11.10 -9.30
C ARG A 25 -3.85 -10.63 -7.90
N VAL A 26 -2.83 -10.31 -7.12
CA VAL A 26 -2.97 -9.61 -5.84
C VAL A 26 -2.29 -8.26 -5.97
N VAL A 27 -3.08 -7.18 -5.87
CA VAL A 27 -2.60 -5.80 -5.99
C VAL A 27 -2.53 -5.17 -4.60
N TRP A 28 -1.36 -4.64 -4.25
CA TRP A 28 -1.11 -4.02 -2.96
C TRP A 28 -1.10 -2.51 -3.11
N VAL A 29 -2.09 -1.84 -2.51
CA VAL A 29 -2.21 -0.38 -2.58
C VAL A 29 -1.18 0.28 -1.65
N LEU A 30 -0.16 0.86 -2.25
CA LEU A 30 0.91 1.64 -1.63
C LEU A 30 0.71 3.14 -1.88
N SER A 31 1.65 3.91 -1.31
CA SER A 31 1.74 5.36 -1.47
C SER A 31 3.21 5.71 -1.66
N SER A 32 3.47 6.85 -2.31
CA SER A 32 4.78 7.45 -2.56
C SER A 32 5.65 7.52 -1.32
N VAL A 33 5.04 7.63 -0.15
CA VAL A 33 5.76 7.62 1.12
C VAL A 33 6.55 6.33 1.36
N ALA A 34 6.11 5.19 0.83
CA ALA A 34 6.80 3.91 0.97
C ALA A 34 8.13 3.87 0.22
N GLU A 35 8.30 4.70 -0.82
CA GLU A 35 9.54 4.81 -1.60
C GLU A 35 10.53 5.81 -0.98
N THR A 36 10.03 6.82 -0.26
CA THR A 36 10.85 7.84 0.41
C THR A 36 11.44 7.40 1.75
N ILE A 37 10.91 6.34 2.35
CA ILE A 37 11.39 5.83 3.64
C ILE A 37 12.52 4.84 3.38
N SER A 38 13.71 5.15 3.91
CA SER A 38 14.83 4.21 3.91
C SER A 38 14.41 2.90 4.60
N THR A 39 14.54 1.78 3.91
CA THR A 39 14.26 0.45 4.49
C THR A 39 15.27 0.06 5.56
N LYS A 40 16.47 0.66 5.56
CA LYS A 40 17.50 0.44 6.55
C LYS A 40 17.13 1.12 7.88
N GLY A 41 17.09 0.36 8.96
CA GLY A 41 16.87 0.90 10.30
C GLY A 41 15.41 1.08 10.70
N VAL A 42 14.44 0.86 9.80
CA VAL A 42 13.02 1.05 10.13
C VAL A 42 12.51 -0.04 11.06
N VAL A 43 12.87 -1.28 10.80
CA VAL A 43 12.49 -2.40 11.67
C VAL A 43 13.13 -2.23 13.05
N GLU A 44 14.40 -1.80 13.11
CA GLU A 44 15.12 -1.64 14.36
C GLU A 44 14.72 -0.39 15.15
N ASN A 45 14.44 0.73 14.49
CA ASN A 45 14.25 2.02 15.18
C ASN A 45 12.80 2.50 15.22
N LEU A 46 12.01 2.22 14.18
CA LEU A 46 10.68 2.81 14.01
C LEU A 46 9.57 1.93 14.58
N ILE A 47 9.64 0.61 14.38
CA ILE A 47 8.62 -0.33 14.86
C ILE A 47 8.53 -0.35 16.40
N PRO A 48 9.64 -0.43 17.17
CA PRO A 48 9.58 -0.51 18.63
C PRO A 48 9.02 0.76 19.30
N HIS A 49 9.09 1.90 18.62
CA HIS A 49 8.68 3.20 19.14
C HIS A 49 7.48 3.79 18.40
N ILE A 50 6.79 2.97 17.61
CA ILE A 50 5.74 3.44 16.68
C ILE A 50 4.61 4.18 17.40
N GLU A 51 4.29 3.78 18.64
CA GLU A 51 3.24 4.42 19.44
C GLU A 51 3.52 5.89 19.72
N LYS A 52 4.80 6.24 19.91
CA LYS A 52 5.29 7.59 20.20
C LYS A 52 5.42 8.47 18.95
N LYS A 53 5.18 7.91 17.76
CA LYS A 53 5.32 8.61 16.48
C LYS A 53 4.04 9.34 16.06
N GLY A 54 4.21 10.38 15.24
CA GLY A 54 3.10 11.15 14.69
C GLY A 54 2.23 10.34 13.74
N ALA A 55 1.03 10.85 13.43
CA ALA A 55 0.08 10.16 12.55
C ALA A 55 0.66 9.89 11.14
N PHE A 56 1.47 10.81 10.62
CA PHE A 56 2.12 10.65 9.32
C PHE A 56 3.18 9.55 9.34
N ASP A 57 4.03 9.47 10.37
CA ASP A 57 5.02 8.41 10.53
C ASP A 57 4.36 7.02 10.67
N LYS A 58 3.24 6.94 11.40
CA LYS A 58 2.43 5.73 11.51
C LYS A 58 1.87 5.30 10.16
N TYR A 59 1.35 6.27 9.39
CA TYR A 59 0.88 6.03 8.02
C TYR A 59 2.00 5.53 7.11
N CYS A 60 3.13 6.24 7.08
CA CYS A 60 4.37 5.87 6.40
C CYS A 60 4.81 4.43 6.71
N THR A 61 4.88 4.08 7.99
CA THR A 61 5.23 2.72 8.45
C THR A 61 4.22 1.67 7.97
N SER A 62 2.92 1.99 8.01
CA SER A 62 1.89 1.07 7.51
C SER A 62 2.00 0.79 6.02
N LYS A 63 2.39 1.79 5.22
CA LYS A 63 2.60 1.65 3.77
C LYS A 63 3.87 0.89 3.44
N LEU A 64 4.94 1.11 4.21
CA LEU A 64 6.14 0.28 4.11
C LEU A 64 5.86 -1.19 4.48
N GLY A 65 5.05 -1.42 5.51
CA GLY A 65 4.60 -2.77 5.88
C GLY A 65 3.88 -3.48 4.73
N ASN A 66 3.02 -2.77 3.98
CA ASN A 66 2.38 -3.32 2.78
C ASN A 66 3.40 -3.68 1.69
N TYR A 67 4.44 -2.87 1.49
CA TYR A 67 5.51 -3.15 0.51
C TYR A 67 6.29 -4.43 0.88
N PHE A 68 6.70 -4.57 2.14
CA PHE A 68 7.36 -5.80 2.61
C PHE A 68 6.44 -7.02 2.48
N TYR A 69 5.15 -6.85 2.75
CA TYR A 69 4.22 -7.96 2.63
C TYR A 69 4.00 -8.36 1.16
N ALA A 70 3.90 -7.39 0.25
CA ALA A 70 3.82 -7.64 -1.19
C ALA A 70 5.02 -8.45 -1.71
N THR A 71 6.23 -8.03 -1.33
CA THR A 71 7.48 -8.72 -1.75
C THR A 71 7.55 -10.14 -1.19
N LYS A 72 7.21 -10.35 0.08
CA LYS A 72 7.16 -11.68 0.69
C LYS A 72 6.07 -12.57 0.07
N PHE A 73 4.92 -11.99 -0.26
CA PHE A 73 3.83 -12.72 -0.90
C PHE A 73 4.22 -13.19 -2.31
N THR A 74 4.85 -12.32 -3.11
CA THR A 74 5.38 -12.70 -4.43
C THR A 74 6.37 -13.86 -4.29
N ALA A 75 7.40 -13.74 -3.43
CA ALA A 75 8.38 -14.80 -3.23
C ALA A 75 7.78 -16.12 -2.73
N ARG A 76 6.63 -16.08 -2.03
CA ARG A 76 5.98 -17.28 -1.50
C ARG A 76 5.13 -18.03 -2.53
N TYR A 77 4.51 -17.29 -3.45
CA TYR A 77 3.43 -17.80 -4.32
C TYR A 77 3.68 -17.61 -5.82
N GLU A 78 4.84 -17.09 -6.22
CA GLU A 78 5.23 -16.96 -7.65
C GLU A 78 5.19 -18.31 -8.38
N GLY A 79 5.63 -19.39 -7.73
CA GLY A 79 5.60 -20.75 -8.28
C GLY A 79 4.19 -21.37 -8.36
N ASP A 80 3.21 -20.78 -7.66
CA ASP A 80 1.81 -21.22 -7.69
C ASP A 80 0.98 -20.46 -8.75
N GLY A 81 1.62 -19.66 -9.62
CA GLY A 81 0.95 -18.92 -10.69
C GLY A 81 0.24 -17.63 -10.25
N VAL A 82 0.51 -17.17 -9.03
CA VAL A 82 -0.08 -15.93 -8.48
C VAL A 82 0.84 -14.75 -8.76
N LEU A 83 0.33 -13.75 -9.48
CA LEU A 83 1.06 -12.50 -9.69
C LEU A 83 0.76 -11.52 -8.55
N SER A 84 1.79 -11.01 -7.89
CA SER A 84 1.66 -10.05 -6.79
C SER A 84 2.39 -8.74 -7.14
N ALA A 85 1.65 -7.64 -7.15
CA ALA A 85 2.12 -6.35 -7.66
C ALA A 85 1.87 -5.22 -6.64
N PRO A 86 2.93 -4.55 -6.14
CA PRO A 86 2.79 -3.30 -5.40
C PRO A 86 2.41 -2.15 -6.35
N LEU A 87 1.34 -1.42 -6.02
CA LEU A 87 0.86 -0.27 -6.79
C LEU A 87 0.89 0.99 -5.94
N ASN A 88 1.77 1.93 -6.28
CA ASN A 88 1.76 3.26 -5.69
C ASN A 88 0.67 4.11 -6.38
N THR A 89 -0.25 4.65 -5.59
CA THR A 89 -1.38 5.46 -6.07
C THR A 89 -1.06 6.94 -6.28
N GLY A 90 0.19 7.35 -6.03
CA GLY A 90 0.62 8.74 -6.13
C GLY A 90 -0.06 9.63 -5.08
N ASN A 91 0.00 10.95 -5.32
CA ASN A 91 -0.65 11.95 -4.49
C ASN A 91 -2.01 12.31 -5.09
N LEU A 92 -3.03 11.48 -4.84
CA LEU A 92 -4.39 11.73 -5.30
C LEU A 92 -5.09 12.78 -4.42
N ASP A 93 -5.76 13.78 -5.00
CA ASP A 93 -6.67 14.65 -4.25
C ASP A 93 -7.88 13.85 -3.77
N SER A 94 -7.78 13.39 -2.52
CA SER A 94 -8.77 12.59 -1.82
C SER A 94 -9.04 13.20 -0.45
N ASP A 95 -10.08 12.70 0.22
CA ASP A 95 -10.44 13.09 1.58
C ASP A 95 -9.37 12.74 2.65
N PHE A 96 -8.24 12.18 2.25
CA PHE A 96 -7.11 11.86 3.12
C PHE A 96 -6.61 13.07 3.91
N TRP A 97 -6.58 14.26 3.29
CA TRP A 97 -6.03 15.47 3.91
C TRP A 97 -7.08 16.33 4.63
N ARG A 98 -8.34 15.91 4.69
CA ARG A 98 -9.45 16.75 5.19
C ARG A 98 -9.30 17.21 6.64
N THR A 99 -8.53 16.48 7.45
CA THR A 99 -8.28 16.79 8.87
C THR A 99 -7.09 17.71 9.07
N LEU A 100 -6.30 17.99 8.03
CA LEU A 100 -5.36 19.10 8.07
C LEU A 100 -6.13 20.41 8.00
N GLY A 101 -5.73 21.39 8.81
CA GLY A 101 -6.37 22.71 8.82
C GLY A 101 -6.49 23.29 7.40
N ALA A 102 -7.55 24.07 7.16
CA ALA A 102 -7.97 24.50 5.81
C ALA A 102 -6.83 25.13 4.96
N VAL A 103 -5.91 25.87 5.59
CA VAL A 103 -4.75 26.47 4.94
C VAL A 103 -3.79 25.41 4.39
N MET A 104 -3.44 24.40 5.20
CA MET A 104 -2.53 23.34 4.80
C MET A 104 -3.13 22.46 3.71
N THR A 105 -4.44 22.16 3.82
CA THR A 105 -5.17 21.40 2.80
C THR A 105 -5.22 22.14 1.46
N CYS A 106 -5.40 23.46 1.48
CA CYS A 106 -5.36 24.28 0.26
C CYS A 106 -3.97 24.27 -0.41
N ILE A 107 -2.90 24.38 0.39
CA ILE A 107 -1.53 24.33 -0.11
C ILE A 107 -1.23 22.97 -0.75
N ILE A 108 -1.51 21.87 -0.04
CA ILE A 108 -1.24 20.51 -0.53
C ILE A 108 -2.04 20.22 -1.81
N ARG A 109 -3.30 20.65 -1.88
CA ARG A 109 -4.14 20.51 -3.10
C ARG A 109 -3.60 21.26 -4.30
N LYS A 110 -2.99 22.42 -4.10
CA LYS A 110 -2.48 23.23 -5.21
C LYS A 110 -1.09 22.82 -5.69
N THR A 111 -0.28 22.18 -4.85
CA THR A 111 1.15 21.94 -5.16
C THR A 111 1.52 20.47 -5.33
N LEU A 112 0.83 19.56 -4.65
CA LEU A 112 1.27 18.17 -4.50
C LEU A 112 0.25 17.15 -4.98
N LEU A 113 -1.04 17.51 -5.04
CA LEU A 113 -2.10 16.58 -5.39
C LEU A 113 -2.48 16.70 -6.86
N PHE A 114 -2.58 15.54 -7.51
CA PHE A 114 -3.16 15.45 -8.85
C PHE A 114 -4.67 15.28 -8.73
N PRO A 115 -5.44 15.91 -9.63
CA PRO A 115 -6.88 15.68 -9.67
C PRO A 115 -7.14 14.18 -9.90
N PRO A 116 -8.15 13.59 -9.23
CA PRO A 116 -8.52 12.21 -9.50
C PRO A 116 -9.05 12.12 -10.92
N ILE A 117 -8.23 11.63 -11.86
CA ILE A 117 -8.67 11.38 -13.23
C ILE A 117 -9.54 10.12 -13.18
N ASN A 118 -10.86 10.35 -13.25
CA ASN A 118 -11.98 9.40 -13.28
C ASN A 118 -12.26 8.61 -11.99
N SER A 119 -12.95 9.27 -11.05
CA SER A 119 -13.96 8.58 -10.24
C SER A 119 -15.29 8.71 -11.00
N GLY A 120 -15.79 7.60 -11.54
CA GLY A 120 -16.98 7.55 -12.40
C GLY A 120 -18.20 8.24 -11.77
N ARG A 121 -18.49 9.46 -12.23
CA ARG A 121 -19.84 10.03 -12.24
C ARG A 121 -20.43 9.78 -13.62
N THR A 122 -21.23 8.72 -13.72
CA THR A 122 -22.42 8.71 -14.58
C THR A 122 -23.57 9.33 -13.80
#